data_AF-A9BYB0-F1
#
_entry.id   AF-A9BYB0-F1
#
_cell.length_a   1.000
_cell.length_b   1.000
_cell.length_c   1.000
_cell.angle_alpha   90.00
_cell.angle_beta   90.00
_cell.angle_gamma   90.00
#
_symmetry.space_group_name_H-M   'P 1'
#
loop_
_entity.id
_entity.type
_entity.pdbx_description
1 polymer ?
#
loop_
_entity_poly.entity_id
_entity_poly.type
_entity_poly.pdbx_seq_one_letter_code
_entity_poly.pdbx_strand_id
1 'polypeptide(L)' 'MDSLLYMGVRITPASLPSDASPGAWLPRATLLEVASGKALEAVTDDQPCDTQPEADARALRLGKRHVMKVLHQG' A
#
# COMPACT_ATOMS: atom_id res chain seq x y z
N MET A 1 13.14 2.64 2.51
CA MET A 1 11.80 2.49 1.91
C MET A 1 11.17 3.85 1.88
N ASP A 2 10.94 4.40 0.70
CA ASP A 2 10.39 5.75 0.56
C ASP A 2 8.86 5.71 0.60
N SER A 3 8.29 6.36 1.61
CA SER A 3 6.84 6.60 1.67
C SER A 3 6.45 7.66 0.65
N LEU A 4 5.24 7.57 0.11
CA LEU A 4 4.68 8.53 -0.83
C LEU A 4 3.59 9.36 -0.15
N LEU A 5 3.64 10.69 -0.29
CA LEU A 5 2.51 11.56 0.05
C LEU A 5 1.59 11.75 -1.16
N TYR A 6 0.30 11.43 -1.02
CA TYR A 6 -0.69 11.57 -2.09
C TYR A 6 -2.03 12.03 -1.51
N MET A 7 -2.56 13.16 -1.99
CA MET A 7 -3.83 13.76 -1.55
C MET A 7 -3.98 13.85 -0.01
N GLY A 8 -2.90 14.25 0.68
CA GLY A 8 -2.92 14.36 2.15
C GLY A 8 -2.80 13.04 2.91
N VAL A 9 -2.67 11.91 2.20
CA VAL A 9 -2.44 10.58 2.79
C VAL A 9 -1.00 10.15 2.54
N ARG A 10 -0.28 9.76 3.59
CA ARG A 10 1.02 9.10 3.50
C ARG A 10 0.81 7.61 3.27
N ILE A 11 1.36 7.11 2.17
CA ILE A 11 1.33 5.72 1.74
C ILE A 11 2.72 5.13 2.01
N THR A 12 2.80 4.14 2.89
CA THR A 12 4.06 3.49 3.25
C THR A 12 4.03 2.02 2.81
N PRO A 13 4.92 1.60 1.90
CA PRO A 13 5.06 0.18 1.56
C PRO A 13 5.40 -0.64 2.80
N ALA A 14 4.70 -1.76 2.94
CA ALA A 14 4.84 -2.71 4.04
C ALA A 14 4.60 -4.13 3.51
N SER A 15 5.14 -4.43 2.32
CA SER A 15 4.99 -5.73 1.67
C SER A 15 5.50 -6.85 2.58
N LEU A 16 4.79 -7.98 2.56
CA LEU A 16 5.04 -9.11 3.44
C LEU A 16 5.43 -10.33 2.59
N PRO A 17 6.29 -11.23 3.09
CA PRO A 17 6.46 -12.54 2.48
C PRO A 17 5.12 -13.26 2.32
N SER A 18 4.93 -13.98 1.23
CA SER A 18 3.75 -14.81 1.01
C SER A 18 3.88 -16.14 1.74
N ASP A 19 2.95 -16.43 2.64
CA ASP A 19 2.88 -17.75 3.30
C ASP A 19 2.44 -18.85 2.32
N ALA A 20 1.69 -18.50 1.27
CA ALA A 20 1.19 -19.44 0.27
C ALA A 20 2.24 -19.80 -0.80
N SER A 21 3.17 -18.89 -1.07
CA SER A 21 4.19 -19.03 -2.12
C SER A 21 5.57 -18.64 -1.57
N PRO A 22 6.36 -19.61 -1.08
CA PRO A 22 7.69 -19.34 -0.56
C PRO A 22 8.57 -18.58 -1.56
N GLY A 23 9.23 -17.52 -1.09
CA GLY A 23 10.07 -16.65 -1.92
C GLY A 23 9.32 -15.51 -2.62
N ALA A 24 7.99 -15.54 -2.62
CA ALA A 24 7.16 -14.47 -3.18
C ALA A 24 6.73 -13.45 -2.11
N TRP A 25 6.30 -12.27 -2.55
CA TRP A 25 5.96 -11.13 -1.72
C TRP A 25 4.55 -10.63 -2.02
N LEU A 26 3.74 -10.45 -0.98
CA LEU A 26 2.41 -9.85 -1.08
C LEU A 26 2.50 -8.33 -1.00
N PRO A 27 2.02 -7.61 -2.03
CA PRO A 27 1.92 -6.16 -2.01
C PRO A 27 1.02 -5.69 -0.86
N ARG A 28 1.58 -4.87 0.03
CA ARG A 28 0.84 -4.24 1.14
C ARG A 28 1.34 -2.83 1.37
N ALA A 29 0.42 -1.89 1.62
CA ALA A 29 0.77 -0.55 2.06
C ALA A 29 -0.11 -0.11 3.24
N THR A 30 0.50 0.55 4.22
CA THR A 30 -0.21 1.27 5.27
C THR A 30 -0.50 2.70 4.82
N LEU A 31 -1.62 3.23 5.29
CA LEU A 31 -2.14 4.54 4.90
C LEU A 31 -2.36 5.39 6.15
N LEU A 32 -1.88 6.63 6.12
CA LEU A 32 -2.02 7.59 7.22
C LEU A 32 -2.51 8.93 6.67
N GLU A 33 -3.71 9.36 7.05
CA GLU A 33 -4.20 10.71 6.77
C GLU A 33 -3.40 11.71 7.62
N VAL A 34 -2.66 12.59 6.95
CA VAL A 34 -1.68 13.48 7.62
C VAL A 34 -2.36 14.58 8.42
N ALA A 35 -3.50 15.09 7.94
CA ALA A 35 -4.21 16.19 8.59
C ALA A 35 -4.78 15.80 9.96
N SER A 36 -5.30 14.59 10.07
CA SER A 36 -5.94 14.06 11.29
C SER A 36 -5.01 13.14 12.10
N GLY A 37 -3.90 12.69 11.51
CA GLY A 37 -3.06 11.62 12.05
C GLY A 37 -3.76 10.25 12.08
N LYS A 38 -4.91 10.11 11.41
CA LYS A 38 -5.71 8.89 11.41
C LYS A 38 -5.10 7.83 10.49
N ALA A 39 -4.87 6.64 11.04
CA ALA A 39 -4.56 5.47 10.22
C ALA A 39 -5.80 5.05 9.43
N LEU A 40 -5.65 4.86 8.12
CA LEU A 40 -6.68 4.29 7.27
C LEU A 40 -6.43 2.79 7.11
N GLU A 41 -7.41 2.08 6.56
CA GLU A 41 -7.29 0.65 6.29
C GLU A 41 -6.10 0.39 5.36
N ALA A 42 -5.25 -0.56 5.75
CA ALA A 42 -4.13 -0.96 4.93
C ALA A 42 -4.66 -1.61 3.65
N VAL A 43 -3.99 -1.35 2.53
CA VAL A 43 -4.33 -1.97 1.25
C VAL A 43 -3.43 -3.16 1.01
N THR A 44 -4.03 -4.26 0.55
CA THR A 44 -3.33 -5.48 0.16
C THR A 44 -3.79 -5.92 -1.23
N ASP A 45 -2.99 -6.75 -1.87
CA ASP A 45 -3.33 -7.43 -3.11
C ASP A 45 -2.85 -8.87 -2.98
N ASP A 46 -3.77 -9.81 -3.25
CA ASP A 46 -3.52 -11.23 -3.03
C ASP A 46 -2.64 -11.84 -4.15
N GLN A 47 -2.34 -11.08 -5.20
CA GLN A 47 -1.41 -11.53 -6.23
C GLN A 47 0.04 -11.27 -5.79
N PRO A 48 0.82 -12.33 -5.54
CA PRO A 48 2.21 -12.19 -5.12
C PRO A 48 3.11 -11.69 -6.26
N CYS A 49 4.22 -11.07 -5.88
CA CYS A 49 5.33 -10.66 -6.74
C CYS A 49 6.58 -11.47 -6.41
N ASP A 50 7.51 -11.57 -7.37
CA ASP A 50 8.75 -12.35 -7.17
C ASP A 50 9.74 -11.65 -6.23
N THR A 51 9.63 -10.33 -6.08
CA THR A 51 10.56 -9.53 -5.26
C THR A 51 9.84 -8.50 -4.39
N GLN A 52 10.44 -8.19 -3.23
CA GLN A 52 9.93 -7.15 -2.33
C GLN A 52 9.80 -5.77 -3.01
N PRO A 53 10.78 -5.27 -3.79
CA PRO A 53 10.66 -3.96 -4.42
C PRO A 53 9.51 -3.89 -5.45
N GLU A 54 9.24 -4.98 -6.15
CA GLU A 54 8.09 -5.07 -7.06
C GLU A 54 6.77 -5.03 -6.30
N ALA A 55 6.66 -5.79 -5.21
CA ALA A 55 5.51 -5.76 -4.32
C ALA A 55 5.29 -4.37 -3.73
N ASP A 56 6.35 -3.67 -3.32
CA ASP A 56 6.28 -2.31 -2.80
C ASP A 56 5.81 -1.31 -3.86
N ALA A 57 6.34 -1.39 -5.08
CA ALA A 57 5.89 -0.54 -6.17
C ALA A 57 4.40 -0.77 -6.50
N ARG A 58 3.94 -2.03 -6.42
CA ARG A 58 2.53 -2.39 -6.58
C ARG A 58 1.67 -1.88 -5.42
N ALA A 59 2.16 -1.99 -4.19
CA ALA A 59 1.53 -1.48 -2.98
C ALA A 59 1.32 0.06 -3.04
N LEU A 60 2.29 0.80 -3.55
CA LEU A 60 2.15 2.24 -3.79
C LEU A 60 1.04 2.55 -4.80
N ARG A 61 0.96 1.79 -5.91
CA ARG A 61 -0.11 1.95 -6.91
C ARG A 61 -1.48 1.62 -6.33
N LEU A 62 -1.57 0.57 -5.51
CA LEU A 62 -2.80 0.20 -4.78
C LEU A 62 -3.22 1.31 -3.82
N GLY A 63 -2.29 1.85 -3.03
CA GLY A 63 -2.55 2.95 -2.11
C GLY A 63 -3.09 4.18 -2.82
N LYS A 64 -2.46 4.60 -3.94
CA LYS A 64 -2.96 5.73 -4.75
C LYS A 64 -4.39 5.49 -5.23
N ARG A 65 -4.68 4.30 -5.77
CA ARG A 65 -6.02 3.96 -6.27
C ARG A 65 -7.05 3.97 -5.15
N HIS A 66 -6.72 3.44 -3.98
CA HIS A 66 -7.62 3.42 -2.83
C HIS A 66 -7.90 4.84 -2.33
N VAL A 67 -6.86 5.65 -2.12
CA VAL A 67 -7.00 7.06 -1.71
C VAL A 67 -7.85 7.85 -2.70
N MET A 68 -7.60 7.69 -4.01
CA MET A 68 -8.40 8.35 -5.04
C MET A 68 -9.87 7.93 -5.01
N LYS A 69 -10.18 6.64 -4.73
CA LYS A 69 -11.57 6.16 -4.62
C LYS A 69 -12.26 6.71 -3.37
N VAL A 70 -11.58 6.69 -2.22
CA VAL A 70 -12.15 7.16 -0.95
C VAL A 70 -12.37 8.67 -0.97
N LEU A 71 -11.44 9.45 -1.49
CA LEU A 71 -11.53 10.91 -1.49
C LEU A 71 -12.41 11.49 -2.61
N HIS A 72 -12.63 10.80 -3.73
CA HIS A 72 -13.58 11.24 -4.75
C HIS A 72 -15.03 10.84 -4.47
N GLN A 73 -15.29 9.92 -3.54
CA GLN A 73 -16.64 9.53 -3.13
C GLN A 73 -17.14 10.29 -1.89
N GLY A 74 -16.38 11.29 -1.42
CA GLY A 74 -16.75 12.19 -0.33
C GLY A 74 -17.46 13.44 -0.80
#